data_AF-A0A1Y4NCE6-F1
#
_entry.id   AF-A0A1Y4NCE6-F1
#
_cell.length_a   1.000
_cell.length_b   1.000
_cell.length_c   1.000
_cell.angle_alpha   90.00
_cell.angle_beta   90.00
_cell.angle_gamma   90.00
#
_symmetry.space_group_name_H-M   'P 1'
#
loop_
_entity.id
_entity.type
_entity.pdbx_description
1 polymer ?
#
loop_
_entity_poly.entity_id
_entity_poly.type
_entity_poly.pdbx_seq_one_letter_code
_entity_poly.pdbx_strand_id
1 'polypeptide(L)'
;MIVIGNMRLQGKSAGAIAAALGLSVNTVKSYLRRHPDMGCTHFCPQCGKPVMQAEGRKEKKFCSDQCRSRWWNSHPSEINKKAYYRLVCHQCGKEFEVYGNSRRKYCCRECYWKHRKENGNCV
;
A
#
# COMPACT_ATOMS: atom_id res chain seq x y z
N MET A 1 4.82 19.26 14.46
CA MET A 1 4.38 18.47 15.63
C MET A 1 3.63 17.20 15.22
N ILE A 2 4.09 16.48 14.20
CA ILE A 2 3.53 15.17 13.78
C ILE A 2 3.69 14.12 14.89
N VAL A 3 4.71 14.29 15.74
CA VAL A 3 5.08 13.34 16.80
C VAL A 3 4.03 13.27 17.93
N ILE A 4 3.41 14.38 18.33
CA ILE A 4 2.37 14.37 19.39
C ILE A 4 1.16 13.54 18.95
N GLY A 5 0.72 13.74 17.72
CA GLY A 5 -0.38 12.97 17.14
C GLY A 5 -0.04 11.49 17.04
N ASN A 6 1.13 11.13 16.47
CA ASN A 6 1.60 9.74 16.37
C ASN A 6 1.58 9.02 17.72
N MET A 7 2.13 9.65 18.75
CA MET A 7 2.18 9.06 20.08
C MET A 7 0.79 8.92 20.71
N ARG A 8 -0.14 9.84 20.41
CA ARG A 8 -1.53 9.72 20.87
C ARG A 8 -2.24 8.53 20.22
N LEU A 9 -1.97 8.26 18.94
CA LEU A 9 -2.50 7.09 18.22
C LEU A 9 -1.94 5.77 18.73
N GLN A 10 -0.71 5.78 19.25
CA GLN A 10 -0.12 4.64 19.97
C GLN A 10 -0.73 4.44 21.38
N GLY A 11 -1.79 5.17 21.74
CA GLY A 11 -2.45 5.08 23.05
C GLY A 11 -1.73 5.82 24.18
N LYS A 12 -0.67 6.59 23.91
CA LYS A 12 0.08 7.29 24.96
C LYS A 12 -0.72 8.46 25.54
N SER A 13 -0.60 8.63 26.86
CA SER A 13 -1.23 9.74 27.58
C SER A 13 -0.54 11.07 27.27
N ALA A 14 -1.23 12.20 27.44
CA ALA A 14 -0.62 13.52 27.23
C ALA A 14 0.62 13.74 28.10
N GLY A 15 0.67 13.15 29.30
CA GLY A 15 1.84 13.17 30.18
C GLY A 15 3.02 12.35 29.62
N ALA A 16 2.76 11.14 29.11
CA ALA A 16 3.79 10.31 28.49
C ALA A 16 4.37 10.97 27.22
N ILE A 17 3.53 11.67 26.45
CA ILE A 17 3.95 12.43 25.27
C ILE A 17 4.83 13.62 25.67
N ALA A 18 4.41 14.36 26.70
CA ALA A 18 5.15 15.49 27.24
C ALA A 18 6.56 15.07 27.70
N ALA A 19 6.64 13.99 28.48
CA ALA A 19 7.90 13.44 28.97
C ALA A 19 8.83 13.00 27.83
N ALA A 20 8.31 12.29 26.82
CA ALA A 20 9.12 11.81 25.70
C ALA A 20 9.63 12.94 24.78
N LEU A 21 8.91 14.06 24.71
CA LEU A 21 9.26 15.19 23.84
C LEU A 21 9.93 16.34 24.58
N GLY A 22 10.11 16.25 25.90
CA GLY A 22 10.62 17.35 26.71
C GLY A 22 9.71 18.60 26.69
N LEU A 23 8.41 18.40 26.45
CA LEU A 23 7.43 19.49 26.35
C LEU A 23 6.61 19.61 27.63
N SER A 24 6.03 20.78 27.88
CA SER A 24 5.04 20.90 28.96
C SER A 24 3.77 20.11 28.61
N VAL A 25 3.15 19.48 29.62
CA VAL A 25 1.86 18.78 29.46
C VAL A 25 0.79 19.73 28.92
N ASN A 26 0.84 21.02 29.26
CA ASN A 26 -0.09 22.04 28.77
C ASN A 26 0.09 22.33 27.28
N THR A 27 1.33 22.32 26.78
CA THR A 27 1.61 22.44 25.34
C THR A 27 1.00 21.26 24.58
N VAL A 28 1.16 20.04 25.10
CA VAL A 28 0.56 18.83 24.52
C VAL A 28 -0.97 18.90 24.56
N LYS A 29 -1.58 19.21 25.71
CA LYS A 29 -3.03 19.35 25.85
C LYS A 29 -3.61 20.44 24.93
N SER A 30 -2.97 21.60 24.87
CA SER A 30 -3.37 22.70 23.96
C SER A 30 -3.30 22.27 22.50
N TYR A 31 -2.27 21.51 22.12
CA TYR A 31 -2.15 20.93 20.79
C TYR A 31 -3.28 19.93 20.51
N LEU A 32 -3.51 18.95 21.39
CA LEU A 32 -4.58 17.95 21.25
C LEU A 32 -5.96 18.62 21.15
N ARG A 33 -6.24 19.65 21.97
CA ARG A 33 -7.52 20.39 21.95
C ARG A 33 -7.77 21.12 20.64
N ARG A 34 -6.71 21.66 20.01
CA ARG A 34 -6.80 22.37 18.71
C ARG A 34 -6.88 21.41 17.51
N HIS A 35 -6.72 20.12 17.74
CA HIS A 35 -6.75 19.07 16.71
C HIS A 35 -7.66 17.91 17.20
N PRO A 36 -8.96 18.16 17.45
CA PRO A 36 -9.90 17.16 18.01
C PRO A 36 -10.20 15.99 17.08
N ASP A 37 -9.97 16.17 15.79
CA ASP A 37 -10.11 15.23 14.67
C ASP A 37 -9.04 14.12 14.63
N MET A 38 -8.44 13.79 15.78
CA MET A 38 -7.64 12.57 15.99
C MET A 38 -8.48 11.28 15.97
N GLY A 39 -9.56 11.23 15.20
CA GLY A 39 -10.19 9.99 14.67
C GLY A 39 -9.38 9.37 13.52
N CYS A 40 -8.08 9.65 13.48
CA CYS A 40 -7.18 9.22 12.43
C CYS A 40 -6.44 7.98 12.90
N THR A 41 -6.54 6.87 12.19
CA THR A 41 -5.84 5.64 12.57
C THR A 41 -4.32 5.78 12.47
N HIS A 42 -3.85 6.64 11.56
CA HIS A 42 -2.42 6.91 11.33
C HIS A 42 -2.21 8.18 10.46
N PHE A 43 -0.94 8.50 10.18
CA PHE A 43 -0.54 9.65 9.37
C PHE A 43 -0.09 9.24 7.98
N CYS A 44 -0.33 10.11 7.00
CA CYS A 44 0.06 9.89 5.61
C CYS A 44 1.59 9.83 5.50
N PRO A 45 2.18 8.75 4.97
CA PRO A 45 3.63 8.61 4.90
C PRO A 45 4.29 9.58 3.92
N GLN A 46 3.51 10.18 3.00
CA GLN A 46 4.04 11.14 2.02
C GLN A 46 4.13 12.58 2.54
N CYS A 47 3.12 13.03 3.31
CA CYS A 47 2.99 14.44 3.66
C CYS A 47 2.81 14.69 5.16
N GLY A 48 2.72 13.63 5.97
CA GLY A 48 2.55 13.73 7.42
C GLY A 48 1.19 14.26 7.87
N LYS A 49 0.23 14.43 6.96
CA LYS A 49 -1.14 14.84 7.33
C LYS A 49 -1.92 13.66 7.92
N PRO A 50 -2.83 13.90 8.87
CA PRO A 50 -3.75 12.88 9.38
C PRO A 50 -4.52 12.19 8.24
N VAL A 51 -4.69 10.86 8.32
CA VAL A 51 -5.54 10.11 7.41
C VAL A 51 -6.90 9.88 8.06
N MET A 52 -7.93 10.54 7.51
CA MET A 52 -9.31 10.37 7.94
C MET A 52 -9.86 9.03 7.45
N GLN A 53 -10.14 8.13 8.39
CA GLN A 53 -10.77 6.84 8.13
C GLN A 53 -12.28 6.96 8.31
N ALA A 54 -13.04 6.68 7.25
CA ALA A 54 -14.49 6.56 7.36
C ALA A 54 -14.84 5.19 7.97
N GLU A 55 -15.78 5.18 8.91
CA GLU A 55 -16.29 3.93 9.50
C GLU A 55 -16.86 3.00 8.41
N GLY A 56 -16.64 1.69 8.57
CA GLY A 56 -17.10 0.67 7.61
C GLY A 56 -16.35 0.60 6.29
N ARG A 57 -15.33 1.44 6.06
CA ARG A 57 -14.47 1.36 4.86
C ARG A 57 -13.14 0.67 5.17
N LYS A 58 -12.50 0.14 4.12
CA LYS A 58 -11.13 -0.38 4.19
C LYS A 58 -10.17 0.72 4.65
N GLU A 59 -9.17 0.34 5.44
CA GLU A 59 -8.14 1.25 5.94
C GLU A 59 -7.43 1.98 4.80
N LYS A 60 -7.41 3.30 4.85
CA LYS A 60 -6.69 4.16 3.90
C LYS A 60 -5.28 4.39 4.41
N LYS A 61 -4.25 4.13 3.60
CA LYS A 61 -2.83 4.43 3.93
C LYS A 61 -2.43 5.90 3.72
N PHE A 62 -3.16 6.61 2.84
CA PHE A 62 -2.79 7.96 2.38
C PHE A 62 -3.95 8.93 2.57
N CYS A 63 -3.64 10.20 2.81
CA CYS A 63 -4.66 11.24 2.95
C CYS A 63 -5.34 11.60 1.60
N SER A 64 -4.69 11.32 0.47
CA SER A 64 -5.22 11.59 -0.88
C SER A 64 -4.55 10.74 -1.95
N ASP A 65 -5.19 10.59 -3.11
CA ASP A 65 -4.63 9.89 -4.27
C ASP A 65 -3.33 10.53 -4.77
N GLN A 66 -3.24 11.87 -4.72
CA GLN A 66 -2.01 12.57 -5.07
C GLN A 66 -0.84 12.15 -4.17
N CYS A 67 -1.07 12.02 -2.86
CA CYS A 67 -0.05 11.55 -1.92
C CYS A 67 0.32 10.08 -2.16
N ARG A 68 -0.67 9.24 -2.48
CA ARG A 68 -0.43 7.84 -2.86
C ARG A 68 0.51 7.75 -4.07
N SER A 69 0.20 8.44 -5.16
CA SER A 69 1.00 8.39 -6.39
C SER A 69 2.41 8.91 -6.18
N ARG A 70 2.57 10.04 -5.47
CA ARG A 70 3.89 10.60 -5.16
C ARG A 70 4.75 9.63 -4.36
N TRP A 71 4.15 8.96 -3.37
CA TRP A 71 4.86 8.01 -2.52
C TRP A 71 5.32 6.77 -3.31
N TRP A 72 4.46 6.19 -4.14
CA TRP A 72 4.83 5.03 -4.96
C TRP A 72 5.86 5.36 -6.04
N ASN A 73 5.85 6.58 -6.58
CA ASN A 73 6.87 7.04 -7.51
C ASN A 73 8.23 7.25 -6.83
N SER A 74 8.25 7.69 -5.56
CA SER A 74 9.49 7.89 -4.80
C SER A 74 9.99 6.63 -4.09
N HIS A 75 9.14 5.62 -3.89
CA HIS A 75 9.49 4.34 -3.28
C HIS A 75 9.22 3.13 -4.20
N PRO A 76 9.85 3.03 -5.38
CA PRO A 76 9.66 1.87 -6.26
C PRO A 76 10.10 0.54 -5.65
N SER A 77 11.06 0.58 -4.70
CA SER A 77 11.56 -0.60 -3.97
C SER A 77 10.51 -1.23 -3.05
N GLU A 78 9.57 -0.44 -2.55
CA GLU A 78 8.46 -0.89 -1.69
C GLU A 78 7.33 -1.54 -2.50
N ILE A 79 7.37 -1.45 -3.84
CA ILE A 79 6.41 -2.13 -4.70
C ILE A 79 6.73 -3.61 -4.66
N ASN A 80 5.80 -4.37 -4.08
CA ASN A 80 5.89 -5.82 -4.03
C ASN A 80 5.75 -6.41 -5.44
N LYS A 81 6.89 -6.66 -6.10
CA LYS A 81 6.97 -7.29 -7.44
C LYS A 81 6.61 -8.78 -7.45
N LYS A 82 6.16 -9.39 -6.32
CA LYS A 82 5.75 -10.81 -6.25
C LYS A 82 4.58 -11.16 -7.19
N ALA A 83 3.99 -10.18 -7.87
CA ALA A 83 3.03 -10.43 -8.92
C ALA A 83 3.67 -10.87 -10.25
N TYR A 84 4.99 -10.75 -10.45
CA TYR A 84 5.64 -11.26 -11.66
C TYR A 84 6.04 -12.73 -11.47
N TYR A 85 5.52 -13.58 -12.34
CA TYR A 85 5.83 -15.01 -12.41
C TYR A 85 6.60 -15.30 -13.69
N ARG A 86 7.74 -15.99 -13.57
CA ARG A 86 8.47 -16.58 -14.70
C ARG A 86 7.87 -17.95 -14.99
N LEU A 87 7.32 -18.11 -16.18
CA LEU A 87 6.65 -19.32 -16.63
C LEU A 87 7.25 -19.77 -17.96
N VAL A 88 7.13 -21.07 -18.26
CA VAL A 88 7.55 -21.64 -19.54
C VAL A 88 6.32 -21.83 -20.42
N CYS A 89 6.38 -21.37 -21.66
CA CYS A 89 5.28 -21.54 -22.61
C CYS A 89 5.14 -23.01 -23.01
N HIS A 90 3.96 -23.59 -22.84
CA HIS A 90 3.69 -24.99 -23.19
C HIS A 90 3.82 -25.27 -24.70
N GLN A 91 3.75 -24.25 -25.55
CA GLN A 91 3.82 -24.41 -27.00
C GLN A 91 5.23 -24.22 -27.56
N CYS A 92 5.91 -23.14 -27.18
CA CYS A 92 7.20 -22.77 -27.79
C CYS A 92 8.39 -23.01 -26.86
N GLY A 93 8.17 -23.46 -25.62
CA GLY A 93 9.22 -23.70 -24.64
C GLY A 93 9.94 -22.45 -24.12
N LYS A 94 9.59 -21.25 -24.59
CA LYS A 94 10.24 -20.01 -24.16
C LYS A 94 9.78 -19.60 -22.76
N GLU A 95 10.72 -19.13 -21.96
CA GLU A 95 10.44 -18.44 -20.70
C GLU A 95 9.78 -17.08 -20.97
N PHE A 96 8.79 -16.72 -20.15
CA PHE A 96 8.12 -15.43 -20.20
C PHE A 96 7.66 -14.98 -18.81
N GLU A 97 7.56 -13.67 -18.62
CA GLU A 97 7.11 -13.06 -17.37
C GLU A 97 5.63 -12.64 -17.46
N VAL A 98 4.85 -12.99 -16.42
CA VAL A 98 3.43 -12.65 -16.34
C VAL A 98 3.13 -11.92 -15.06
N TYR A 99 2.39 -10.81 -15.18
CA TYR A 99 1.85 -10.11 -14.01
C TYR A 99 0.54 -10.76 -13.52
N GLY A 100 0.48 -11.08 -12.24
CA GLY A 100 -0.70 -11.56 -11.51
C GLY A 100 -1.11 -13.01 -11.76
N ASN A 101 -1.01 -13.51 -13.00
CA ASN A 101 -1.49 -14.84 -13.38
C ASN A 101 -0.38 -15.89 -13.41
N SER A 102 -0.18 -16.58 -12.27
CA SER A 102 0.78 -17.68 -12.14
C SER A 102 0.39 -18.96 -12.89
N ARG A 103 -0.85 -19.07 -13.38
CA ARG A 103 -1.36 -20.26 -14.08
C ARG A 103 -1.40 -20.10 -15.60
N ARG A 104 -0.73 -19.08 -16.15
CA ARG A 104 -0.75 -18.81 -17.59
C ARG A 104 0.11 -19.82 -18.34
N LYS A 105 -0.50 -20.53 -19.30
CA LYS A 105 0.14 -21.63 -20.05
C LYS A 105 0.93 -21.20 -21.30
N TYR A 106 0.61 -20.03 -21.87
CA TYR A 106 1.14 -19.59 -23.15
C TYR A 106 1.64 -18.15 -23.09
N CYS A 107 2.79 -17.87 -23.71
CA CYS A 107 3.37 -16.53 -23.75
C CYS A 107 2.50 -15.54 -24.55
N CYS A 108 1.88 -15.99 -25.64
CA CYS A 108 1.05 -15.15 -26.52
C CYS A 108 -0.18 -15.89 -27.05
N ARG A 109 -1.10 -15.16 -27.69
CA ARG A 109 -2.32 -15.70 -28.30
C ARG A 109 -2.01 -16.70 -29.42
N GLU A 110 -0.96 -16.46 -30.20
CA GLU A 110 -0.54 -17.36 -31.28
C GLU A 110 -0.11 -18.74 -30.74
N CYS A 111 0.65 -18.78 -29.64
CA CYS A 111 1.04 -20.03 -29.01
C CYS A 111 -0.17 -20.81 -28.49
N TYR A 112 -1.19 -20.11 -27.94
CA TYR A 112 -2.45 -20.75 -27.56
C TYR A 112 -3.16 -21.38 -28.77
N TRP A 113 -3.21 -20.67 -29.90
CA TRP A 113 -3.86 -21.18 -31.11
C TRP A 113 -3.12 -22.35 -31.75
N LYS A 114 -1.78 -22.29 -31.84
CA LYS A 114 -0.97 -23.40 -32.36
C LYS A 114 -1.15 -24.65 -31.50
N HIS A 115 -1.04 -24.51 -30.18
CA HIS A 115 -1.28 -25.63 -29.27
C HIS A 115 -2.67 -26.22 -29.43
N ARG A 116 -3.70 -25.38 -29.63
CA ARG A 116 -5.08 -25.85 -29.83
C ARG A 116 -5.29 -26.56 -31.17
N LYS A 117 -4.57 -26.16 -32.23
CA LYS A 117 -4.62 -26.84 -33.53
C LYS A 117 -3.89 -28.19 -33.50
N GLU A 118 -2.76 -28.25 -32.80
CA GLU A 118 -1.93 -29.46 -32.73
C GLU A 118 -2.46 -30.50 -31.73
N ASN A 119 -3.06 -30.06 -30.62
CA ASN A 119 -3.61 -30.92 -29.57
C ASN A 119 -5.15 -30.99 -29.59
N GLY A 120 -5.80 -30.37 -30.57
CA GLY A 120 -7.24 -30.41 -30.76
C GLY A 120 -7.61 -31.43 -31.82
N ASN A 121 -8.15 -32.56 -31.36
CA ASN A 121 -8.93 -33.50 -32.17
C ASN A 121 -9.80 -32.73 -33.18
N CYS A 122 -9.74 -33.15 -34.44
CA CYS A 122 -10.83 -32.94 -35.37
C CYS A 122 -12.15 -33.34 -34.69
N VAL A 123 -13.09 -32.41 -34.63
CA VAL A 123 -14.52 -32.72 -34.70
C VAL A 123 -14.95 -32.28 -36.09
#